data_AF-A0A535G7Q4-F1
#
_entry.id   AF-A0A535G7Q4-F1
#
_cell.length_a   1.000
_cell.length_b   1.000
_cell.length_c   1.000
_cell.angle_alpha   90.00
_cell.angle_beta   90.00
_cell.angle_gamma   90.00
#
_symmetry.space_group_name_H-M   'P 1'
#
loop_
_entity.id
_entity.type
_entity.pdbx_description
1 polymer ?
#
loop_
_entity_poly.entity_id
_entity_poly.type
_entity_poly.pdbx_seq_one_letter_code
_entity_poly.pdbx_strand_id
1 'polypeptide(L)'
;MSTAGTPVRLRPLPVGELLDETFKLYRRHFNVIAGVALVIILPNLLLTLVSGSYRANPITYFQQFLQNINDPAALQALQNRQAQYTGSPLYLLSFPVALLLYPFTAGALFRAATSLAAGNVETIGSVLAGTVGPVKAIGRSWNLTRDHWWRTLGILILVGILVSLIQTGLGALFTGIAALIPGLGDDLRAGLVTTVSTLISALVGAISPIAITLLYLDLRVRKEGLDLDQLARQAVPGPAPA
;
A
#
# COMPACT_ATOMS: atom_id res chain seq x y z
N MET A 1 -13.44 10.80 20.56
CA MET A 1 -14.10 9.58 21.07
C MET A 1 -13.28 8.38 20.62
N SER A 2 -12.63 7.70 21.57
CA SER A 2 -11.69 6.61 21.31
C SER A 2 -12.46 5.32 20.97
N THR A 3 -12.44 4.90 19.71
CA THR A 3 -12.87 3.56 19.32
C THR A 3 -11.74 2.57 19.62
N ALA A 4 -11.61 2.23 20.90
CA ALA A 4 -10.75 1.13 21.35
C ALA A 4 -11.31 -0.19 20.78
N GLY A 5 -10.83 -0.58 19.60
CA GLY A 5 -11.18 -1.86 19.01
C GLY A 5 -10.49 -2.99 19.77
N THR A 6 -11.16 -4.14 19.92
CA THR A 6 -10.55 -5.33 20.50
C THR A 6 -9.21 -5.62 19.81
N PRO A 7 -8.09 -5.73 20.56
CA PRO A 7 -6.78 -6.03 20.00
C PRO A 7 -6.81 -7.33 19.22
N VAL A 8 -5.93 -7.47 18.23
CA VAL A 8 -5.78 -8.75 17.52
C VAL A 8 -5.32 -9.80 18.53
N ARG A 9 -6.04 -10.93 18.63
CA ARG A 9 -5.63 -12.03 19.50
C ARG A 9 -4.35 -12.64 18.94
N LEU A 10 -3.27 -12.55 19.72
CA LEU A 10 -1.94 -13.03 19.34
C LEU A 10 -1.85 -14.55 19.48
N ARG A 11 -2.41 -15.27 18.51
CA ARG A 11 -2.26 -16.73 18.38
C ARG A 11 -1.59 -17.07 17.03
N PRO A 12 -1.04 -18.29 16.86
CA PRO A 12 -0.54 -18.72 15.56
C PRO A 12 -1.67 -18.72 14.51
N LEU A 13 -1.56 -17.86 13.50
CA LEU A 13 -2.56 -17.70 12.44
C LEU A 13 -2.22 -18.57 11.23
N PRO A 14 -3.08 -19.52 10.80
CA PRO A 14 -2.95 -20.16 9.48
C PRO A 14 -3.21 -19.16 8.36
N VAL A 15 -2.78 -19.48 7.12
CA VAL A 15 -2.85 -18.55 5.97
C VAL A 15 -4.25 -18.01 5.72
N GLY A 16 -5.28 -18.87 5.75
CA GLY A 16 -6.67 -18.45 5.54
C GLY A 16 -7.18 -17.51 6.63
N GLU A 17 -6.83 -17.76 7.89
CA GLU A 17 -7.21 -16.91 9.01
C GLU A 17 -6.45 -15.58 9.00
N LEU A 18 -5.19 -15.57 8.58
CA LEU A 18 -4.41 -14.34 8.41
C LEU A 18 -5.06 -13.41 7.38
N LEU A 19 -5.51 -13.95 6.25
CA LEU A 19 -6.22 -13.17 5.24
C LEU A 19 -7.58 -12.69 5.75
N ASP A 20 -8.35 -13.56 6.40
CA ASP A 20 -9.65 -13.21 6.97
C ASP A 20 -9.50 -12.08 8.01
N GLU A 21 -8.54 -12.18 8.92
CA GLU A 21 -8.23 -11.13 9.90
C GLU A 21 -7.71 -9.84 9.25
N THR A 22 -6.95 -9.95 8.16
CA THR A 22 -6.53 -8.78 7.38
C THR A 22 -7.75 -8.02 6.84
N PHE A 23 -8.69 -8.72 6.20
CA PHE A 23 -9.90 -8.10 5.64
C PHE A 23 -10.86 -7.61 6.72
N LYS A 24 -11.03 -8.36 7.82
CA LYS A 24 -11.80 -7.92 8.97
C LYS A 24 -11.23 -6.63 9.55
N LEU A 25 -9.92 -6.55 9.76
CA LEU A 25 -9.28 -5.36 10.30
C LEU A 25 -9.39 -4.17 9.35
N TYR A 26 -9.19 -4.41 8.04
CA TYR A 26 -9.38 -3.40 7.00
C TYR A 26 -10.80 -2.84 6.99
N ARG A 27 -11.82 -3.70 7.02
CA ARG A 27 -13.24 -3.29 7.01
C ARG A 27 -13.64 -2.61 8.31
N ARG A 28 -13.19 -3.11 9.46
CA ARG A 28 -13.49 -2.55 10.79
C ARG A 28 -13.00 -1.12 10.93
N HIS A 29 -11.83 -0.82 10.36
CA HIS A 29 -11.16 0.48 10.48
C HIS A 29 -11.03 1.21 9.14
N PHE A 30 -11.96 0.95 8.22
CA PHE A 30 -11.90 1.45 6.85
C PHE A 30 -11.70 2.96 6.79
N ASN A 31 -12.43 3.73 7.59
CA ASN A 31 -12.34 5.19 7.58
C ASN A 31 -10.95 5.72 7.97
N VAL A 32 -10.30 5.08 8.96
CA VAL A 32 -8.95 5.48 9.40
C VAL A 32 -7.93 5.11 8.34
N ILE A 33 -8.00 3.88 7.82
CA ILE A 33 -7.08 3.38 6.80
C ILE A 33 -7.23 4.20 5.51
N ALA A 34 -8.46 4.41 5.05
CA ALA A 34 -8.77 5.22 3.88
C ALA A 34 -8.34 6.68 4.10
N GLY A 35 -8.62 7.26 5.27
CA GLY A 35 -8.18 8.62 5.59
C GLY A 35 -6.67 8.78 5.52
N VAL A 36 -5.91 7.88 6.17
CA VAL A 36 -4.44 7.90 6.11
C VAL A 36 -3.93 7.68 4.69
N ALA A 37 -4.48 6.71 3.95
CA ALA A 37 -4.10 6.45 2.57
C ALA A 37 -4.38 7.66 1.66
N LEU A 38 -5.54 8.30 1.81
CA LEU A 38 -5.95 9.43 0.97
C LEU A 38 -5.15 10.69 1.24
N VAL A 39 -4.90 11.04 2.51
CA VAL A 39 -4.10 12.24 2.87
C VAL A 39 -2.74 12.23 2.19
N ILE A 40 -2.17 11.04 1.99
CA ILE A 40 -0.85 10.86 1.41
C ILE A 40 -0.93 10.74 -0.11
N ILE A 41 -1.93 10.04 -0.64
CA ILE A 41 -2.06 9.83 -2.09
C ILE A 41 -2.43 11.13 -2.81
N LEU A 42 -3.21 12.01 -2.16
CA LEU A 42 -3.75 13.22 -2.79
C LEU A 42 -2.66 14.20 -3.28
N PRO A 43 -1.63 14.55 -2.49
CA PRO A 43 -0.49 15.33 -2.98
C PRO A 43 0.19 14.69 -4.20
N ASN A 44 0.39 13.37 -4.19
CA ASN A 44 1.01 12.66 -5.29
C ASN A 44 0.11 12.63 -6.55
N LEU A 45 -1.21 12.49 -6.36
CA LEU A 45 -2.19 12.57 -7.42
C LEU A 45 -2.19 13.96 -8.06
N LEU A 46 -2.24 15.02 -7.25
CA LEU A 46 -2.18 16.39 -7.73
C LEU A 46 -0.90 16.64 -8.53
N LEU A 47 0.24 16.19 -8.01
CA LEU A 47 1.51 16.27 -8.71
C LEU A 47 1.46 15.53 -10.05
N THR A 48 0.92 14.31 -10.09
CA THR A 48 0.76 13.53 -11.32
C THR A 48 -0.12 14.24 -12.36
N LEU A 49 -1.21 14.87 -11.93
CA LEU A 49 -2.14 15.59 -12.80
C LEU A 49 -1.54 16.90 -13.32
N VAL A 50 -0.87 17.67 -12.45
CA VAL A 50 -0.24 18.95 -12.79
C VAL A 50 0.99 18.75 -13.66
N SER A 51 1.81 17.74 -13.38
CA SER A 51 2.99 17.43 -14.19
C SER A 51 2.64 16.81 -15.54
N GLY A 52 1.39 16.36 -15.72
CA GLY A 52 1.00 15.59 -16.90
C GLY A 52 1.64 14.20 -16.97
N SER A 53 2.24 13.70 -15.88
CA SER A 53 2.94 12.40 -15.87
C SER A 53 2.05 11.23 -16.26
N TYR A 54 0.73 11.37 -16.06
CA TYR A 54 -0.26 10.38 -16.51
C TYR A 54 -0.30 10.19 -18.03
N ARG A 55 0.10 11.19 -18.81
CA ARG A 55 0.15 11.13 -20.28
C ARG A 55 1.35 10.35 -20.80
N ALA A 56 2.41 10.26 -19.99
CA ALA A 56 3.63 9.53 -20.31
C ALA A 56 3.57 8.05 -19.86
N ASN A 57 2.35 7.50 -19.64
CA ASN A 57 2.19 6.13 -19.19
C ASN A 57 2.72 5.13 -20.25
N PRO A 58 3.66 4.22 -19.87
CA PRO A 58 4.28 3.32 -20.82
C PRO A 58 3.32 2.27 -21.38
N ILE A 59 2.30 1.88 -20.63
CA ILE A 59 1.29 0.91 -21.09
C ILE A 59 0.42 1.55 -22.17
N THR A 60 -0.08 2.77 -21.93
CA THR A 60 -0.89 3.49 -22.92
C THR A 60 -0.09 3.79 -24.18
N TYR A 61 1.17 4.20 -24.05
CA TYR A 61 2.06 4.40 -25.19
C TYR A 61 2.23 3.10 -25.99
N PHE A 62 2.51 1.98 -25.30
CA PHE A 62 2.67 0.69 -25.96
C PHE A 62 1.38 0.24 -26.67
N GLN A 63 0.21 0.44 -26.06
CA GLN A 63 -1.08 0.15 -26.70
C GLN A 63 -1.28 0.99 -27.97
N GLN A 64 -1.01 2.30 -27.92
CA GLN A 64 -1.12 3.19 -29.07
C GLN A 64 -0.09 2.83 -30.15
N PHE A 65 1.12 2.47 -29.77
CA PHE A 65 2.14 1.97 -30.69
C PHE A 65 1.64 0.73 -31.44
N LEU A 66 1.14 -0.29 -30.71
CA LEU A 66 0.59 -1.51 -31.30
C LEU A 66 -0.59 -1.26 -32.24
N GLN A 67 -1.42 -0.26 -31.95
CA GLN A 67 -2.57 0.10 -32.80
C GLN A 67 -2.14 0.79 -34.10
N ASN A 68 -0.99 1.50 -34.08
CA ASN A 68 -0.53 2.33 -35.19
C ASN A 68 0.68 1.73 -35.93
N ILE A 69 1.02 0.44 -35.72
CA ILE A 69 2.22 -0.18 -36.32
C ILE A 69 2.30 -0.08 -37.84
N ASN A 70 1.14 0.03 -38.51
CA ASN A 70 1.03 0.06 -39.96
C ASN A 70 1.08 1.49 -40.53
N ASP A 71 1.12 2.52 -39.68
CA ASP A 71 1.12 3.93 -40.08
C ASP A 71 2.37 4.65 -39.54
N PRO A 72 3.42 4.80 -40.37
CA PRO A 72 4.66 5.48 -39.97
C PRO A 72 4.46 6.94 -39.52
N ALA A 73 3.51 7.66 -40.11
CA ALA A 73 3.24 9.04 -39.76
C ALA A 73 2.57 9.14 -38.39
N ALA A 74 1.64 8.23 -38.09
CA ALA A 74 1.01 8.12 -36.77
C ALA A 74 2.03 7.75 -35.69
N LEU A 75 2.95 6.81 -35.97
CA LEU A 75 4.02 6.45 -35.04
C LEU A 75 4.96 7.62 -34.74
N GLN A 76 5.34 8.40 -35.77
CA GLN A 76 6.17 9.59 -35.58
C GLN A 76 5.44 10.65 -34.75
N ALA A 77 4.14 10.85 -34.98
CA ALA A 77 3.32 11.75 -34.17
C ALA A 77 3.22 11.30 -32.70
N LEU A 78 3.05 10.00 -32.45
CA LEU A 78 3.05 9.42 -31.09
C LEU A 78 4.38 9.64 -30.37
N GLN A 79 5.49 9.36 -31.05
CA GLN A 79 6.83 9.58 -30.51
C GLN A 79 7.06 11.06 -30.16
N ASN A 80 6.64 11.98 -31.03
CA ASN A 80 6.75 13.43 -30.80
C ASN A 80 5.90 13.89 -29.60
N ARG A 81 4.65 13.42 -29.48
CA ARG A 81 3.79 13.71 -28.32
C ARG A 81 4.43 13.21 -27.02
N GLN A 82 4.96 11.98 -27.03
CA GLN A 82 5.60 11.44 -25.84
C GLN A 82 6.84 12.24 -25.45
N ALA A 83 7.68 12.61 -26.42
CA ALA A 83 8.86 13.44 -26.19
C ALA A 83 8.50 14.82 -25.60
N GLN A 84 7.39 15.43 -26.04
CA GLN A 84 6.88 16.68 -25.48
C GLN A 84 6.51 16.54 -24.00
N TYR A 85 5.83 15.45 -23.61
CA TYR A 85 5.46 15.23 -22.21
C TYR A 85 6.68 14.91 -21.35
N THR A 86 7.53 13.98 -21.79
CA THR A 86 8.70 13.53 -21.01
C THR A 86 9.81 14.57 -20.94
N GLY A 87 9.90 15.47 -21.93
CA GLY A 87 10.84 16.58 -21.94
C GLY A 87 10.38 17.80 -21.13
N SER A 88 9.12 17.81 -20.65
CA SER A 88 8.61 18.95 -19.89
C SER A 88 9.31 19.10 -18.53
N PRO A 89 9.71 20.32 -18.12
CA PRO A 89 10.35 20.53 -16.82
C PRO A 89 9.50 20.05 -15.64
N LEU A 90 8.17 20.20 -15.73
CA LEU A 90 7.23 19.74 -14.69
C LEU A 90 7.23 18.22 -14.54
N TYR A 91 7.32 17.47 -15.65
CA TYR A 91 7.47 16.01 -15.61
C TYR A 91 8.78 15.60 -14.96
N LEU A 92 9.90 16.24 -15.32
CA LEU A 92 11.20 15.94 -14.74
C LEU A 92 11.28 16.25 -13.24
N LEU A 93 10.66 17.35 -12.80
CA LEU A 93 10.55 17.71 -11.39
C LEU A 93 9.62 16.78 -10.60
N SER A 94 8.71 16.06 -11.26
CA SER A 94 7.80 15.13 -10.61
C SER A 94 8.54 13.96 -9.92
N PHE A 95 9.65 13.49 -10.52
CA PHE A 95 10.43 12.35 -10.00
C PHE A 95 11.07 12.57 -8.63
N PRO A 96 11.87 13.65 -8.39
CA PRO A 96 12.47 13.87 -7.08
C PRO A 96 11.41 14.08 -6.00
N VAL A 97 10.29 14.74 -6.32
CA VAL A 97 9.20 14.92 -5.37
C VAL A 97 8.50 13.59 -5.07
N ALA A 98 8.23 12.77 -6.08
CA ALA A 98 7.67 11.43 -5.87
C ALA A 98 8.60 10.55 -5.03
N LEU A 99 9.91 10.61 -5.27
CA LEU A 99 10.93 9.91 -4.48
C LEU A 99 10.91 10.35 -3.01
N LEU A 100 10.78 11.66 -2.76
CA LEU A 100 10.68 12.21 -1.41
C LEU A 100 9.38 11.79 -0.71
N LEU A 101 8.27 11.66 -1.43
CA LEU A 101 6.96 11.27 -0.87
C LEU A 101 6.83 9.76 -0.60
N TYR A 102 7.57 8.92 -1.34
CA TYR A 102 7.51 7.47 -1.21
C TYR A 102 7.74 6.94 0.22
N PRO A 103 8.80 7.33 0.97
CA PRO A 103 9.03 6.84 2.32
C PRO A 103 7.93 7.23 3.30
N PHE A 104 7.32 8.41 3.15
CA PHE A 104 6.19 8.83 3.97
C PHE A 104 4.96 7.97 3.69
N THR A 105 4.74 7.63 2.41
CA THR A 105 3.63 6.78 1.98
C THR A 105 3.74 5.38 2.57
N ALA A 106 4.90 4.74 2.40
CA ALA A 106 5.14 3.43 2.97
C ALA A 106 5.06 3.48 4.50
N GLY A 107 5.79 4.40 5.14
CA GLY A 107 5.91 4.48 6.59
C GLY A 107 4.58 4.73 7.29
N ALA A 108 3.73 5.61 6.76
CA ALA A 108 2.44 5.90 7.38
C ALA A 108 1.45 4.74 7.29
N LEU A 109 1.43 4.00 6.17
CA LEU A 109 0.58 2.82 6.04
C LEU A 109 1.02 1.69 6.98
N PHE A 110 2.33 1.47 7.13
CA PHE A 110 2.86 0.53 8.10
C PHE A 110 2.54 0.94 9.54
N ARG A 111 2.67 2.23 9.87
CA ARG A 111 2.32 2.76 11.19
C ARG A 111 0.82 2.65 11.48
N ALA A 112 -0.02 2.90 10.48
CA ALA A 112 -1.46 2.67 10.61
C ALA A 112 -1.74 1.19 10.86
N ALA A 113 -1.13 0.28 10.11
CA ALA A 113 -1.29 -1.16 10.29
C ALA A 113 -0.84 -1.63 11.69
N THR A 114 0.31 -1.17 12.21
CA THR A 114 0.79 -1.53 13.56
C THR A 114 -0.13 -1.02 14.65
N SER A 115 -0.52 0.26 14.58
CA SER A 115 -1.41 0.87 15.57
C SER A 115 -2.80 0.20 15.59
N LEU A 116 -3.32 -0.19 14.43
CA LEU A 116 -4.60 -0.89 14.31
C LEU A 116 -4.55 -2.33 14.82
N ALA A 117 -3.44 -3.04 14.58
CA ALA A 117 -3.23 -4.38 15.11
C ALA A 117 -3.11 -4.39 16.65
N ALA A 118 -2.54 -3.33 17.23
CA ALA A 118 -2.35 -3.19 18.68
C ALA A 118 -3.62 -2.85 19.47
N GLY A 119 -4.69 -2.39 18.83
CA GLY A 119 -5.99 -2.17 19.48
C GLY A 119 -6.16 -0.85 20.25
N ASN A 120 -5.14 0.01 20.38
CA ASN A 120 -5.26 1.41 20.85
C ASN A 120 -3.99 2.25 20.56
N VAL A 121 -4.19 3.58 20.46
CA VAL A 121 -3.27 4.63 19.97
C VAL A 121 -1.84 4.54 20.56
N GLU A 122 -0.84 4.41 19.68
CA GLU A 122 0.57 4.27 20.04
C GLU A 122 1.12 5.48 20.82
N THR A 123 1.79 5.22 21.95
CA THR A 123 2.63 6.21 22.64
C THR A 123 3.99 6.32 21.97
N ILE A 124 4.36 7.56 21.61
CA ILE A 124 5.57 7.99 20.89
C ILE A 124 6.90 7.48 21.52
N GLY A 125 6.90 7.09 22.81
CA GLY A 125 8.08 6.60 23.52
C GLY A 125 8.65 5.26 23.03
N SER A 126 7.84 4.32 22.50
CA SER A 126 8.35 3.03 22.01
C SER A 126 8.93 3.12 20.59
N VAL A 127 8.45 4.08 19.80
CA VAL A 127 8.94 4.36 18.44
C VAL A 127 10.35 4.98 18.50
N LEU A 128 10.68 5.71 19.57
CA LEU A 128 12.00 6.31 19.78
C LEU A 128 13.00 5.40 20.51
N ALA A 129 12.55 4.47 21.37
CA ALA A 129 13.44 3.49 22.03
C ALA A 129 13.93 2.36 21.09
N GLY A 130 13.30 2.20 19.92
CA GLY A 130 13.59 1.16 18.92
C GLY A 130 14.68 1.50 17.90
N THR A 131 15.34 2.65 18.00
CA THR A 131 16.50 3.03 17.17
C THR A 131 17.78 2.27 17.56
N VAL A 132 17.65 1.07 18.13
CA VAL A 132 18.75 0.15 18.42
C VAL A 132 19.28 -0.42 17.11
N GLY A 133 19.95 0.43 16.31
CA GLY A 133 20.66 0.12 15.08
C GLY A 133 19.81 -0.47 13.94
N PRO A 134 19.67 0.23 12.79
CA PRO A 134 19.04 -0.33 11.58
C PRO A 134 19.57 -1.73 11.22
N VAL A 135 20.87 -1.95 11.46
CA VAL A 135 21.57 -3.22 11.20
C VAL A 135 21.12 -4.36 12.14
N LYS A 136 20.92 -4.08 13.44
CA LYS A 136 20.42 -5.09 14.40
C LYS A 136 18.96 -5.45 14.12
N ALA A 137 18.15 -4.48 13.70
CA ALA A 137 16.78 -4.72 13.28
C ALA A 137 16.68 -5.61 12.02
N ILE A 138 17.58 -5.42 11.05
CA ILE A 138 17.67 -6.26 9.84
C ILE A 138 18.09 -7.70 10.20
N GLY A 139 19.12 -7.88 11.03
CA GLY A 139 19.57 -9.21 11.45
C GLY A 139 18.48 -10.00 12.19
N ARG A 140 17.67 -9.32 13.03
CA ARG A 140 16.52 -9.93 13.70
C ARG A 140 15.41 -10.33 12.72
N SER A 141 15.13 -9.48 11.73
CA SER A 141 14.13 -9.77 10.69
C SER A 141 14.52 -10.98 9.85
N TRP A 142 15.81 -11.12 9.52
CA TRP A 142 16.36 -12.27 8.81
C TRP A 142 16.26 -13.57 9.61
N ASN A 143 16.54 -13.51 10.92
CA ASN A 143 16.41 -14.68 11.79
C ASN A 143 14.94 -15.12 11.94
N LEU A 144 13.98 -14.19 11.85
CA LEU A 144 12.55 -14.51 11.90
C LEU A 144 12.06 -15.19 10.61
N THR A 145 12.51 -14.76 9.43
CA THR A 145 12.05 -15.34 8.15
C THR A 145 12.75 -16.62 7.75
N ARG A 146 13.99 -16.87 8.19
CA ARG A 146 14.83 -18.00 7.72
C ARG A 146 14.15 -19.38 7.82
N ASP A 147 13.52 -19.70 8.94
CA ASP A 147 12.89 -21.03 9.14
C ASP A 147 11.51 -21.16 8.51
N HIS A 148 10.88 -20.05 8.11
CA HIS A 148 9.52 -20.02 7.55
C HIS A 148 9.50 -19.35 6.16
N TRP A 149 10.63 -19.39 5.45
CA TRP A 149 10.86 -18.61 4.23
C TRP A 149 9.76 -18.86 3.18
N TRP A 150 9.49 -20.12 2.85
CA TRP A 150 8.51 -20.51 1.83
C TRP A 150 7.08 -20.11 2.18
N ARG A 151 6.74 -20.17 3.46
CA ARG A 151 5.42 -19.74 3.93
C ARG A 151 5.27 -18.24 3.86
N THR A 152 6.26 -17.49 4.36
CA THR A 152 6.27 -16.02 4.29
C THR A 152 6.21 -15.56 2.84
N LEU A 153 7.03 -16.13 1.97
CA LEU A 153 7.04 -15.85 0.54
C LEU A 153 5.69 -16.19 -0.10
N GLY A 154 5.11 -17.36 0.20
CA GLY A 154 3.80 -17.76 -0.31
C GLY A 154 2.67 -16.81 0.11
N ILE A 155 2.67 -16.34 1.36
CA ILE A 155 1.69 -15.36 1.86
C ILE A 155 1.89 -14.01 1.17
N LEU A 156 3.12 -13.52 1.03
CA LEU A 156 3.40 -12.26 0.34
C LEU A 156 2.98 -12.31 -1.14
N ILE A 157 3.25 -13.42 -1.82
CA ILE A 157 2.79 -13.62 -3.20
C ILE A 157 1.26 -13.67 -3.26
N LEU A 158 0.62 -14.42 -2.36
CA LEU A 158 -0.84 -14.54 -2.34
C LEU A 158 -1.52 -13.19 -2.11
N VAL A 159 -1.06 -12.42 -1.12
CA VAL A 159 -1.55 -11.07 -0.84
C VAL A 159 -1.28 -10.14 -2.04
N GLY A 160 -0.09 -10.22 -2.63
CA GLY A 160 0.28 -9.44 -3.81
C GLY A 160 -0.62 -9.73 -5.02
N ILE A 161 -0.89 -11.01 -5.31
CA ILE A 161 -1.79 -11.44 -6.38
C ILE A 161 -3.22 -10.97 -6.09
N LEU A 162 -3.71 -11.14 -4.86
CA LEU A 162 -5.05 -10.71 -4.49
C LEU A 162 -5.21 -9.20 -4.70
N VAL A 163 -4.28 -8.41 -4.16
CA VAL A 163 -4.28 -6.94 -4.30
C VAL A 163 -4.18 -6.52 -5.77
N SER A 164 -3.32 -7.17 -6.57
CA SER A 164 -3.17 -6.82 -7.99
C SER A 164 -4.40 -7.18 -8.81
N LEU A 165 -5.06 -8.32 -8.54
CA LEU A 165 -6.31 -8.71 -9.19
C LEU A 165 -7.44 -7.73 -8.88
N ILE A 166 -7.56 -7.28 -7.63
CA ILE A 166 -8.56 -6.26 -7.28
C ILE A 166 -8.26 -4.94 -8.00
N GLN A 167 -7.01 -4.47 -7.98
CA GLN A 167 -6.64 -3.21 -8.63
C GLN A 167 -6.84 -3.25 -10.14
N THR A 168 -6.41 -4.33 -10.80
CA THR A 168 -6.57 -4.50 -12.25
C THR A 168 -8.02 -4.72 -12.65
N GLY A 169 -8.79 -5.50 -11.89
CA GLY A 169 -10.22 -5.73 -12.15
C GLY A 169 -11.03 -4.43 -12.04
N LEU A 170 -10.85 -3.69 -10.94
CA LEU A 170 -11.52 -2.39 -10.76
C LEU A 170 -11.00 -1.35 -11.77
N GLY A 171 -9.68 -1.29 -11.98
CA GLY A 171 -9.06 -0.38 -12.95
C GLY A 171 -9.60 -0.59 -14.36
N ALA A 172 -9.61 -1.84 -14.84
CA ALA A 172 -10.14 -2.19 -16.15
C ALA A 172 -11.63 -1.85 -16.30
N LEU A 173 -12.43 -2.06 -15.25
CA LEU A 173 -13.83 -1.65 -15.23
C LEU A 173 -13.97 -0.13 -15.46
N PHE A 174 -13.22 0.69 -14.72
CA PHE A 174 -13.30 2.14 -14.87
C PHE A 174 -12.70 2.66 -16.18
N THR A 175 -11.64 2.01 -16.69
CA THR A 175 -11.12 2.30 -18.04
C THR A 175 -12.17 2.00 -19.10
N GLY A 176 -12.86 0.86 -19.01
CA GLY A 176 -13.94 0.48 -19.91
C GLY A 176 -15.09 1.49 -19.87
N ILE A 177 -15.54 1.87 -18.67
CA ILE A 177 -16.58 2.90 -18.49
C ILE A 177 -16.15 4.23 -19.12
N ALA A 178 -14.92 4.68 -18.88
CA ALA A 178 -14.41 5.94 -19.43
C ALA A 178 -14.33 5.92 -20.97
N ALA A 179 -14.05 4.77 -21.58
CA ALA A 179 -14.03 4.59 -23.03
C ALA A 179 -15.43 4.72 -23.67
N LEU A 180 -16.49 4.39 -22.92
CA LEU A 180 -17.87 4.47 -23.39
C LEU A 180 -18.47 5.89 -23.36
N ILE A 181 -17.77 6.87 -22.79
CA ILE A 181 -18.26 8.26 -22.71
C ILE A 181 -17.91 8.98 -24.03
N PRO A 182 -18.90 9.30 -24.88
CA PRO A 182 -18.67 9.95 -26.16
C PRO A 182 -18.29 11.43 -25.97
N GLY A 183 -17.48 11.96 -26.88
CA GLY A 183 -17.07 13.38 -26.88
C GLY A 183 -16.04 13.77 -25.81
N LEU A 184 -15.62 12.83 -24.96
CA LEU A 184 -14.60 13.07 -23.94
C LEU A 184 -13.20 13.00 -24.58
N GLY A 185 -12.44 14.09 -24.51
CA GLY A 185 -11.09 14.16 -25.09
C GLY A 185 -10.12 13.18 -24.43
N ASP A 186 -9.18 12.62 -25.20
CA ASP A 186 -8.31 11.54 -24.74
C ASP A 186 -7.47 11.90 -23.51
N ASP A 187 -7.00 13.15 -23.43
CA ASP A 187 -6.24 13.66 -22.28
C ASP A 187 -7.10 13.71 -21.02
N LEU A 188 -8.34 14.21 -21.13
CA LEU A 188 -9.26 14.27 -20.00
C LEU A 188 -9.65 12.85 -19.56
N ARG A 189 -9.85 11.93 -20.53
CA ARG A 189 -10.14 10.52 -20.26
C ARG A 189 -9.00 9.88 -19.48
N ALA A 190 -7.77 10.06 -19.94
CA ALA A 190 -6.57 9.54 -19.28
C ALA A 190 -6.40 10.12 -17.87
N GLY A 191 -6.69 11.41 -17.68
CA GLY A 191 -6.64 12.06 -16.37
C GLY A 191 -7.68 11.52 -15.38
N LEU A 192 -8.92 11.27 -15.85
CA LEU A 192 -9.98 10.67 -15.04
C LEU A 192 -9.66 9.22 -14.67
N VAL A 193 -9.26 8.40 -15.65
CA VAL A 193 -8.85 7.01 -15.42
C VAL A 193 -7.68 6.94 -14.44
N THR A 194 -6.70 7.83 -14.57
CA THR A 194 -5.56 7.89 -13.63
C THR A 194 -6.00 8.29 -12.24
N THR A 195 -6.87 9.29 -12.12
CA THR A 195 -7.43 9.71 -10.83
C THR A 195 -8.10 8.54 -10.12
N VAL A 196 -9.02 7.87 -10.80
CA VAL A 196 -9.75 6.74 -10.23
C VAL A 196 -8.81 5.58 -9.90
N SER A 197 -7.88 5.24 -10.79
CA SER A 197 -6.90 4.16 -10.56
C SER A 197 -6.01 4.45 -9.36
N THR A 198 -5.55 5.69 -9.19
CA THR A 198 -4.73 6.10 -8.03
C THR A 198 -5.51 6.00 -6.73
N LEU A 199 -6.79 6.39 -6.72
CA LEU A 199 -7.66 6.24 -5.54
C LEU A 199 -7.91 4.77 -5.20
N ILE A 200 -8.16 3.92 -6.20
CA ILE A 200 -8.27 2.46 -6.03
C ILE A 200 -6.98 1.91 -5.42
N SER A 201 -5.82 2.28 -5.99
CA SER A 201 -4.51 1.84 -5.50
C SER A 201 -4.26 2.29 -4.05
N ALA A 202 -4.68 3.49 -3.66
CA ALA A 202 -4.55 3.96 -2.28
C ALA A 202 -5.37 3.10 -1.31
N LEU A 203 -6.63 2.83 -1.65
CA LEU A 203 -7.54 2.09 -0.79
C LEU A 203 -7.19 0.61 -0.72
N VAL A 204 -6.97 -0.03 -1.87
CA VAL A 204 -6.69 -1.46 -1.97
C VAL A 204 -5.25 -1.75 -1.53
N GLY A 205 -4.31 -0.86 -1.85
CA GLY A 205 -2.90 -1.01 -1.47
C GLY A 205 -2.66 -1.02 0.04
N ALA A 206 -3.56 -0.44 0.82
CA ALA A 206 -3.47 -0.47 2.29
C ALA A 206 -3.74 -1.87 2.90
N ILE A 207 -4.23 -2.85 2.13
CA ILE A 207 -4.38 -4.25 2.57
C ILE A 207 -3.01 -4.90 2.80
N SER A 208 -2.03 -4.64 1.92
CA SER A 208 -0.69 -5.23 2.01
C SER A 208 0.04 -4.94 3.32
N PRO A 209 0.17 -3.68 3.79
CA PRO A 209 0.85 -3.39 5.05
C PRO A 209 0.15 -4.02 6.25
N ILE A 210 -1.19 -4.14 6.24
CA ILE A 210 -1.94 -4.85 7.28
C ILE A 210 -1.55 -6.33 7.30
N ALA A 211 -1.57 -7.00 6.15
CA ALA A 211 -1.22 -8.41 6.04
C ALA A 211 0.23 -8.65 6.49
N ILE A 212 1.16 -7.77 6.12
CA ILE A 212 2.57 -7.84 6.52
C ILE A 212 2.72 -7.67 8.03
N THR A 213 1.99 -6.72 8.64
CA THR A 213 1.98 -6.53 10.09
C THR A 213 1.46 -7.77 10.81
N LEU A 214 0.36 -8.36 10.36
CA LEU A 214 -0.19 -9.58 10.95
C LEU A 214 0.75 -10.79 10.78
N LEU A 215 1.40 -10.90 9.61
CA LEU A 215 2.41 -11.93 9.35
C LEU A 215 3.62 -11.78 10.29
N TYR A 216 4.08 -10.56 10.50
CA TYR A 216 5.15 -10.28 11.44
C TYR A 216 4.77 -10.69 12.87
N LEU A 217 3.54 -10.36 13.30
CA LEU A 217 3.04 -10.75 14.63
C LEU A 217 2.90 -12.28 14.77
N ASP A 218 2.39 -12.99 13.75
CA ASP A 218 2.32 -14.46 13.74
C ASP A 218 3.70 -15.10 13.89
N LEU A 219 4.69 -14.66 13.10
CA LEU A 219 6.06 -15.17 13.18
C LEU A 219 6.67 -14.92 14.57
N ARG A 220 6.38 -13.76 15.15
CA ARG A 220 6.89 -13.38 16.47
C ARG A 220 6.22 -14.17 17.58
N VAL A 221 4.93 -14.51 17.46
CA VAL A 221 4.25 -15.46 18.37
C VAL A 221 4.90 -16.85 18.30
N ARG A 222 5.17 -17.36 17.09
CA ARG A 222 5.76 -18.70 16.89
C ARG A 222 7.20 -18.82 17.40
N LYS A 223 8.01 -17.79 17.21
CA LYS A 223 9.46 -17.83 17.51
C LYS A 223 9.84 -17.24 18.85
N GLU A 224 9.14 -16.19 19.28
CA GLU A 224 9.48 -15.45 20.49
C GLU A 224 8.47 -15.69 21.62
N GLY A 225 7.42 -16.49 21.40
CA GLY A 225 6.45 -16.83 22.46
C GLY A 225 5.63 -15.63 22.95
N LEU A 226 5.39 -14.61 22.11
CA LEU A 226 4.71 -13.37 22.51
C LEU A 226 3.39 -13.57 23.27
N ASP A 227 2.64 -14.61 22.92
CA ASP A 227 1.37 -14.95 23.58
C ASP A 227 1.61 -15.29 25.06
N LEU A 228 2.70 -16.00 25.37
CA LEU A 228 3.10 -16.37 26.72
C LEU A 228 3.51 -15.14 27.54
N ASP A 229 4.23 -14.19 26.95
CA ASP A 229 4.59 -12.93 27.60
C ASP A 229 3.36 -12.08 27.94
N GLN A 230 2.37 -12.05 27.05
CA GLN A 230 1.12 -11.35 27.30
C GLN A 230 0.29 -12.02 28.40
N LEU A 231 0.20 -13.35 28.38
CA LEU A 231 -0.45 -14.13 29.44
C LEU A 231 0.25 -13.94 30.80
N ALA A 232 1.58 -13.93 30.82
CA ALA A 232 2.36 -13.69 32.04
C ALA A 232 2.12 -12.29 32.61
N ARG A 233 2.03 -11.25 31.76
CA ARG A 233 1.71 -9.87 32.20
C ARG A 233 0.29 -9.71 32.70
N GLN A 234 -0.67 -10.41 32.10
CA GLN A 234 -2.06 -10.40 32.55
C GLN A 234 -2.25 -11.19 33.86
N ALA A 235 -1.38 -12.16 34.14
CA ALA A 235 -1.39 -12.96 35.35
C ALA A 235 -0.73 -12.27 36.57
N VAL A 236 0.01 -11.16 36.38
CA VAL A 236 0.57 -10.37 37.50
C VAL A 236 -0.52 -9.39 38.00
N PRO A 237 -1.02 -9.55 39.24
CA PRO A 237 -1.97 -8.61 39.82
C PRO A 237 -1.32 -7.22 39.95
N GLY A 238 -2.03 -6.16 39.55
CA GLY A 238 -1.55 -4.79 39.74
C GLY A 238 -1.25 -4.48 41.22
N PRO A 239 -0.36 -3.51 41.53
CA PRO A 239 -0.07 -3.14 42.90
C PRO A 239 -1.37 -2.77 43.62
N ALA A 240 -1.58 -3.33 44.82
CA ALA A 240 -2.74 -3.01 45.64
C ALA A 240 -2.83 -1.49 45.82
N PRO A 241 -4.01 -0.87 45.65
CA PRO A 241 -4.18 0.55 45.86
C PRO A 241 -3.81 0.89 47.31
N ALA A 242 -2.95 1.89 47.48
CA ALA A 242 -2.54 2.44 48.77
C ALA A 242 -3.63 3.33 49.38
#